data_AF-A0A7Y2R0V4-F1
#
_entry.id   AF-A0A7Y2R0V4-F1
#
_cell.length_a   1.000
_cell.length_b   1.000
_cell.length_c   1.000
_cell.angle_alpha   90.00
_cell.angle_beta   90.00
_cell.angle_gamma   90.00
#
_symmetry.space_group_name_H-M   'P 1'
#
loop_
_entity.id
_entity.type
_entity.pdbx_description
1 polymer ?
#
loop_
_entity_poly.entity_id
_entity_poly.type
_entity_poly.pdbx_seq_one_letter_code
_entity_poly.pdbx_strand_id
1 'polypeptide(L)'
;MPSLVLPSRPISLARNVISTPNAYFWSTPIILALAIFLFVSQAPGVFRDFQISQNPVTLENGDVQNGRCTTRRAVFTDCEARLVYSYGGRDYDTEVEVMFVDFHTGDYETDLVISADHPELATMSLGLDMLWNRIVTLAVFAVLLGGMGLGMIFFSMRIWRVKGQLLRPAMLTPVPVEITAFDRKRGVLSITYNDKIANDKTGRSAYTRMKSGEEPLIVGEAKGKAIGLAVRHGNTALPVLLDDRLQRVELTDDERTAALAPFAYQQESDRDAPVLIEEQKKTVSIWKRLQLFFGVLLLIVVGVVGFWLWYVTTSPTAFQSPGMDINNLMPAPLNEWGCEQLKKRFGQERAPFGCVADDYTSWK
;
A
#
# COMPACT_ATOMS: atom_id res chain seq x y z
N MET A 1 -37.07 -10.35 -8.72
CA MET A 1 -36.46 -10.79 -7.45
C MET A 1 -37.57 -10.80 -6.42
N PRO A 2 -37.73 -11.84 -5.60
CA PRO A 2 -38.74 -11.86 -4.55
C PRO A 2 -38.51 -10.67 -3.62
N SER A 3 -39.57 -9.92 -3.33
CA SER A 3 -39.49 -8.76 -2.46
C SER A 3 -39.73 -9.18 -1.02
N LEU A 4 -38.70 -9.02 -0.17
CA LEU A 4 -38.84 -9.20 1.27
C LEU A 4 -39.82 -8.15 1.82
N VAL A 5 -40.91 -8.62 2.42
CA VAL A 5 -41.90 -7.76 3.08
C VAL A 5 -41.45 -7.52 4.51
N LEU A 6 -40.94 -6.32 4.78
CA LEU A 6 -40.58 -5.88 6.14
C LEU A 6 -41.69 -5.00 6.72
N PRO A 7 -41.93 -5.07 8.04
CA PRO A 7 -42.96 -4.24 8.66
C PRO A 7 -42.53 -2.77 8.64
N SER A 8 -43.51 -1.88 8.50
CA SER A 8 -43.30 -0.43 8.41
C SER A 8 -43.10 0.22 9.79
N ARG A 9 -42.28 -0.40 10.64
CA ARG A 9 -41.95 0.11 11.98
C ARG A 9 -40.44 0.07 12.22
N PRO A 10 -39.91 0.87 13.14
CA PRO A 10 -38.53 0.76 13.57
C PRO A 10 -38.25 -0.62 14.20
N ILE A 11 -37.17 -1.28 13.77
CA ILE A 11 -36.73 -2.58 14.25
C ILE A 11 -35.25 -2.50 14.59
N SER A 12 -34.82 -3.23 15.63
CA SER A 12 -33.40 -3.37 15.96
C SER A 12 -32.82 -4.63 15.31
N LEU A 13 -31.49 -4.66 15.14
CA LEU A 13 -30.78 -5.82 14.61
C LEU A 13 -29.97 -6.50 15.69
N ALA A 14 -29.78 -7.81 15.55
CA ALA A 14 -29.04 -8.60 16.51
C ALA A 14 -27.59 -8.08 16.69
N ARG A 15 -27.02 -8.35 17.87
CA ARG A 15 -25.61 -8.00 18.14
C ARG A 15 -24.68 -8.80 17.23
N ASN A 16 -23.54 -8.20 16.87
CA ASN A 16 -22.45 -8.84 16.12
C ASN A 16 -22.81 -9.31 14.69
N VAL A 17 -23.88 -8.78 14.10
CA VAL A 17 -24.28 -9.10 12.71
C VAL A 17 -23.37 -8.50 11.63
N ILE A 18 -22.54 -7.54 12.01
CA ILE A 18 -21.36 -7.08 11.26
C ILE A 18 -20.14 -7.40 12.10
N SER A 19 -19.12 -7.99 11.50
CA SER A 19 -17.86 -8.35 12.15
C SER A 19 -16.71 -7.51 11.60
N THR A 20 -15.66 -7.34 12.41
CA THR A 20 -14.35 -6.89 11.96
C THR A 20 -13.46 -8.11 11.80
N PRO A 21 -12.77 -8.30 10.66
CA PRO A 21 -11.80 -9.39 10.54
C PRO A 21 -10.75 -9.32 11.65
N ASN A 22 -10.44 -10.43 12.31
CA ASN A 22 -9.48 -10.45 13.43
C ASN A 22 -8.12 -9.88 13.04
N ALA A 23 -7.71 -10.07 11.78
CA ALA A 23 -6.47 -9.54 11.23
C ALA A 23 -6.35 -8.03 11.39
N TYR A 24 -7.44 -7.26 11.33
CA TYR A 24 -7.39 -5.80 11.44
C TYR A 24 -6.90 -5.33 12.81
N PHE A 25 -7.24 -6.04 13.88
CA PHE A 25 -6.84 -5.67 15.24
C PHE A 25 -5.32 -5.76 15.45
N TRP A 26 -4.67 -6.75 14.85
CA TRP A 26 -3.23 -6.96 15.00
C TRP A 26 -2.41 -6.30 13.88
N SER A 27 -2.89 -6.35 12.64
CA SER A 27 -2.17 -5.77 11.49
C SER A 27 -2.10 -4.25 11.56
N THR A 28 -3.16 -3.57 12.01
CA THR A 28 -3.17 -2.09 12.07
C THR A 28 -2.07 -1.53 12.97
N PRO A 29 -1.94 -1.93 14.26
CA PRO A 29 -0.86 -1.42 15.10
C PRO A 29 0.52 -1.84 14.62
N ILE A 30 0.68 -3.04 14.06
CA ILE A 30 1.95 -3.49 13.48
C ILE A 30 2.37 -2.61 12.30
N ILE A 31 1.46 -2.34 11.35
CA ILE A 31 1.74 -1.51 10.17
C ILE A 31 2.08 -0.08 10.58
N LEU A 32 1.37 0.48 11.56
CA LEU A 32 1.66 1.82 12.07
C LEU A 32 2.99 1.86 12.82
N ALA A 33 3.31 0.86 13.63
CA ALA A 33 4.60 0.77 14.31
C ALA A 33 5.75 0.67 13.31
N LEU A 34 5.60 -0.13 12.24
CA LEU A 34 6.57 -0.20 11.15
C LEU A 34 6.72 1.14 10.43
N ALA A 35 5.61 1.83 10.11
CA ALA A 35 5.65 3.15 9.48
C ALA A 35 6.38 4.19 10.35
N ILE A 36 6.07 4.21 11.65
CA ILE A 36 6.70 5.11 12.63
C ILE A 36 8.18 4.78 12.77
N PHE A 37 8.53 3.51 12.94
CA PHE A 37 9.92 3.07 13.07
C PHE A 37 10.74 3.47 11.84
N LEU A 38 10.23 3.22 10.63
CA LEU A 38 10.89 3.59 9.40
C LEU A 38 11.06 5.12 9.29
N PHE A 39 10.03 5.90 9.63
CA PHE A 39 10.12 7.35 9.61
C PHE A 39 11.13 7.90 10.63
N VAL A 40 11.07 7.44 11.88
CA VAL A 40 11.95 7.93 12.96
C VAL A 40 13.41 7.52 12.74
N SER A 41 13.66 6.33 12.18
CA SER A 41 15.03 5.88 11.88
C SER A 41 15.64 6.57 10.66
N GLN A 42 14.87 6.78 9.58
CA GLN A 42 15.43 7.23 8.31
C GLN A 42 15.35 8.76 8.10
N ALA A 43 14.31 9.41 8.62
CA ALA A 43 14.08 10.83 8.36
C ALA A 43 15.21 11.76 8.86
N PRO A 44 15.85 11.54 10.03
CA PRO A 44 16.94 12.41 10.49
C PRO A 44 18.12 12.44 9.53
N GLY A 45 18.56 11.28 9.03
CA GLY A 45 19.65 11.18 8.06
C GLY A 45 19.30 11.83 6.72
N VAL A 46 18.07 11.62 6.23
CA VAL A 46 17.59 12.27 4.99
C VAL A 46 17.53 13.79 5.15
N PHE A 47 17.06 14.28 6.30
CA PHE A 47 16.97 15.72 6.57
C PHE A 47 18.36 16.37 6.66
N ARG A 48 19.31 15.73 7.38
CA ARG A 48 20.71 16.14 7.44
C ARG A 48 21.31 16.25 6.04
N ASP A 49 21.21 15.19 5.25
CA ASP A 49 21.83 15.13 3.93
C ASP A 49 21.16 16.12 2.95
N PHE A 50 19.85 16.37 3.12
CA PHE A 50 19.15 17.45 2.41
C PHE A 50 19.68 18.85 2.78
N GLN A 51 19.97 19.11 4.06
CA GLN A 51 20.58 20.39 4.46
C GLN A 51 21.99 20.56 3.87
N ILE A 52 22.80 19.50 3.91
CA ILE A 52 24.15 19.51 3.31
C ILE A 52 24.07 19.79 1.80
N SER A 53 23.09 19.19 1.10
CA SER A 53 22.92 19.36 -0.35
C SER A 53 22.67 20.79 -0.82
N GLN A 54 22.28 21.72 0.06
CA GLN A 54 22.01 23.11 -0.29
C GLN A 54 23.29 23.91 -0.51
N ASN A 55 24.36 23.59 0.21
CA ASN A 55 25.66 24.26 0.13
C ASN A 55 26.80 23.27 0.48
N PRO A 56 27.04 22.25 -0.37
CA PRO A 56 27.96 21.17 -0.07
C PRO A 56 29.43 21.57 -0.32
N VAL A 57 30.33 21.14 0.56
CA VAL A 57 31.79 21.29 0.42
C VAL A 57 32.46 19.94 0.61
N THR A 58 33.15 19.46 -0.42
CA THR A 58 33.95 18.23 -0.35
C THR A 58 35.30 18.53 0.28
N LEU A 59 35.72 17.73 1.27
CA LEU A 59 37.02 17.86 1.92
C LEU A 59 38.00 16.83 1.39
N GLU A 60 39.12 17.29 0.83
CA GLU A 60 40.21 16.41 0.34
C GLU A 60 41.03 15.78 1.48
N ASN A 61 41.06 16.42 2.67
CA ASN A 61 41.85 15.99 3.82
C ASN A 61 41.01 15.36 4.94
N GLY A 62 39.79 14.93 4.62
CA GLY A 62 38.90 14.23 5.56
C GLY A 62 39.16 12.72 5.56
N ASP A 63 39.04 12.08 6.72
CA ASP A 63 39.24 10.63 6.85
C ASP A 63 37.89 9.90 6.99
N VAL A 64 37.67 8.93 6.11
CA VAL A 64 36.50 8.04 6.11
C VAL A 64 36.94 6.69 6.68
N GLN A 65 36.68 6.48 7.97
CA GLN A 65 37.11 5.30 8.71
C GLN A 65 35.99 4.27 8.82
N ASN A 66 36.36 2.98 8.81
CA ASN A 66 35.46 1.85 9.07
C ASN A 66 34.21 1.80 8.16
N GLY A 67 34.35 2.23 6.90
CA GLY A 67 33.27 2.17 5.91
C GLY A 67 32.82 0.73 5.65
N ARG A 68 31.52 0.46 5.77
CA ARG A 68 30.93 -0.85 5.47
C ARG A 68 29.57 -0.70 4.81
N CYS A 69 29.38 -1.37 3.68
CA CYS A 69 28.08 -1.49 3.02
C CYS A 69 27.55 -2.94 3.08
N THR A 70 26.25 -3.11 3.35
CA THR A 70 25.57 -4.40 3.39
C THR A 70 24.28 -4.35 2.58
N THR A 71 24.22 -5.12 1.50
CA THR A 71 23.02 -5.25 0.66
C THR A 71 22.14 -6.41 1.12
N ARG A 72 20.91 -6.13 1.54
CA ARG A 72 19.91 -7.11 1.95
C ARG A 72 18.91 -7.36 0.83
N ARG A 73 18.68 -8.65 0.53
CA ARG A 73 17.72 -9.11 -0.50
C ARG A 73 17.95 -8.50 -1.89
N ALA A 74 19.17 -8.05 -2.18
CA ALA A 74 19.55 -7.39 -3.45
C ALA A 74 18.71 -6.14 -3.81
N VAL A 75 18.19 -5.44 -2.79
CA VAL A 75 17.35 -4.25 -3.00
C VAL A 75 17.67 -3.13 -2.01
N PHE A 76 17.91 -3.45 -0.74
CA PHE A 76 18.20 -2.44 0.29
C PHE A 76 19.67 -2.49 0.65
N THR A 77 20.39 -1.39 0.45
CA THR A 77 21.81 -1.26 0.78
C THR A 77 21.94 -0.32 1.97
N ASP A 78 22.51 -0.82 3.06
CA ASP A 78 22.86 -0.06 4.26
C ASP A 78 24.37 0.21 4.24
N CYS A 79 24.80 1.47 4.27
CA CYS A 79 26.21 1.86 4.39
C CYS A 79 26.43 2.65 5.68
N GLU A 80 27.45 2.27 6.45
CA GLU A 80 27.89 2.95 7.67
C GLU A 80 29.35 3.38 7.53
N ALA A 81 29.71 4.55 8.08
CA ALA A 81 31.10 5.01 8.15
C ALA A 81 31.28 6.01 9.30
N ARG A 82 32.52 6.15 9.79
CA ARG A 82 32.92 7.20 10.72
C ARG A 82 33.72 8.26 9.98
N LEU A 83 33.28 9.52 10.08
CA LEU A 83 33.88 10.67 9.42
C LEU A 83 34.68 11.48 10.46
N VAL A 84 35.98 11.60 10.25
CA VAL A 84 36.88 12.40 11.10
C VAL A 84 37.53 13.48 10.25
N TYR A 85 37.34 14.74 10.64
CA TYR A 85 37.81 15.88 9.85
C TYR A 85 38.07 17.11 10.71
N SER A 86 38.89 18.03 10.20
CA SER A 86 39.13 19.33 10.81
C SER A 86 38.69 20.43 9.84
N TYR A 87 37.87 21.37 10.31
CA TYR A 87 37.39 22.49 9.50
C TYR A 87 37.30 23.76 10.35
N GLY A 88 37.84 24.87 9.83
CA GLY A 88 37.84 26.15 10.56
C GLY A 88 38.59 26.11 11.91
N GLY A 89 39.59 25.23 12.05
CA GLY A 89 40.35 25.04 13.29
C GLY A 89 39.60 24.28 14.39
N ARG A 90 38.52 23.59 14.06
CA ARG A 90 37.78 22.67 14.95
C ARG A 90 37.79 21.27 14.38
N ASP A 91 37.94 20.29 15.25
CA ASP A 91 37.91 18.88 14.90
C ASP A 91 36.50 18.30 15.12
N TYR A 92 36.09 17.44 14.21
CA TYR A 92 34.78 16.82 14.16
C TYR A 92 34.93 15.31 14.01
N ASP A 93 34.01 14.59 14.64
CA ASP A 93 33.94 13.14 14.64
C ASP A 93 32.46 12.76 14.59
N THR A 94 32.03 12.11 13.51
CA THR A 94 30.62 11.83 13.25
C THR A 94 30.43 10.47 12.63
N GLU A 95 29.54 9.67 13.19
CA GLU A 95 29.08 8.44 12.57
C GLU A 95 27.92 8.73 11.62
N VAL A 96 28.00 8.19 10.41
CA VAL A 96 26.99 8.34 9.38
C VAL A 96 26.50 6.97 8.93
N GLU A 97 25.19 6.83 8.87
CA GLU A 97 24.51 5.67 8.32
C GLU A 97 23.58 6.16 7.21
N VAL A 98 23.65 5.51 6.04
CA VAL A 98 22.79 5.78 4.90
C VAL A 98 22.21 4.46 4.38
N MET A 99 20.89 4.35 4.39
CA MET A 99 20.17 3.28 3.70
C MET A 99 19.59 3.83 2.40
N PHE A 100 19.75 3.11 1.29
CA PHE A 100 19.13 3.42 0.01
C PHE A 100 18.72 2.15 -0.75
N VAL A 101 17.94 2.31 -1.82
CA VAL A 101 17.56 1.20 -2.71
C VAL A 101 18.52 1.15 -3.88
N ASP A 102 19.25 0.05 -4.03
CA ASP A 102 20.20 -0.15 -5.12
C ASP A 102 20.27 -1.63 -5.52
N PHE A 103 20.55 -1.87 -6.79
CA PHE A 103 20.77 -3.18 -7.39
C PHE A 103 22.26 -3.49 -7.62
N HIS A 104 23.16 -2.54 -7.31
CA HIS A 104 24.59 -2.72 -7.42
C HIS A 104 25.14 -3.74 -6.40
N THR A 105 26.15 -4.48 -6.85
CA THR A 105 26.95 -5.40 -6.04
C THR A 105 28.42 -5.06 -6.25
N GLY A 106 29.05 -4.43 -5.27
CA GLY A 106 30.44 -3.98 -5.36
C GLY A 106 30.77 -2.93 -4.30
N ASP A 107 31.98 -2.41 -4.37
CA ASP A 107 32.47 -1.34 -3.51
C ASP A 107 32.00 0.02 -4.05
N TYR A 108 31.76 0.96 -3.13
CA TYR A 108 31.39 2.33 -3.46
C TYR A 108 32.55 3.26 -3.12
N GLU A 109 32.96 4.10 -4.06
CA GLU A 109 33.88 5.19 -3.76
C GLU A 109 33.07 6.39 -3.24
N THR A 110 33.56 6.99 -2.16
CA THR A 110 32.88 8.12 -1.53
C THR A 110 33.88 9.08 -0.90
N ASP A 111 33.54 10.36 -0.99
CA ASP A 111 34.28 11.47 -0.38
C ASP A 111 33.57 11.95 0.89
N LEU A 112 34.29 12.66 1.75
CA LEU A 112 33.70 13.35 2.90
C LEU A 112 33.15 14.72 2.45
N VAL A 113 31.87 14.96 2.70
CA VAL A 113 31.18 16.20 2.34
C VAL A 113 30.54 16.83 3.58
N ILE A 114 30.76 18.13 3.77
CA ILE A 114 30.17 18.93 4.85
C ILE A 114 29.25 20.02 4.30
N SER A 115 28.38 20.58 5.16
CA SER A 115 27.69 21.84 4.83
C SER A 115 28.63 23.03 5.08
N ALA A 116 28.72 23.95 4.12
CA ALA A 116 29.48 25.18 4.32
C ALA A 116 28.89 26.07 5.43
N ASP A 117 27.56 26.03 5.57
CA ASP A 117 26.82 26.86 6.52
C ASP A 117 26.81 26.25 7.93
N HIS A 118 26.81 24.92 8.01
CA HIS A 118 26.78 24.13 9.24
C HIS A 118 27.85 23.04 9.22
N PRO A 119 29.13 23.35 9.49
CA PRO A 119 30.22 22.38 9.40
C PRO A 119 30.08 21.17 10.33
N GLU A 120 29.22 21.23 11.35
CA GLU A 120 28.85 20.08 12.19
C GLU A 120 28.03 19.01 11.45
N LEU A 121 27.47 19.33 10.29
CA LEU A 121 26.74 18.39 9.44
C LEU A 121 27.71 17.83 8.39
N ALA A 122 28.07 16.56 8.57
CA ALA A 122 28.86 15.81 7.60
C ALA A 122 28.11 14.59 7.08
N THR A 123 28.42 14.23 5.85
CA THR A 123 27.95 13.02 5.19
C THR A 123 29.00 12.54 4.20
N MET A 124 28.75 11.39 3.61
CA MET A 124 29.57 10.86 2.53
C MET A 124 28.96 11.28 1.18
N SER A 125 29.76 11.51 0.13
CA SER A 125 29.24 11.90 -1.19
C SER A 125 28.19 10.92 -1.71
N LEU A 126 28.35 9.61 -1.43
CA LEU A 126 27.35 8.57 -1.70
C LEU A 126 25.97 8.88 -1.06
N GLY A 127 25.94 9.48 0.12
CA GLY A 127 24.72 9.88 0.82
C GLY A 127 23.94 10.99 0.11
N LEU A 128 24.66 11.92 -0.54
CA LEU A 128 24.09 12.98 -1.38
C LEU A 128 23.66 12.45 -2.75
N ASP A 129 24.51 11.62 -3.36
CA ASP A 129 24.26 10.97 -4.65
C ASP A 129 22.95 10.17 -4.62
N MET A 130 22.69 9.48 -3.50
CA MET A 130 21.49 8.67 -3.26
C MET A 130 20.36 9.41 -2.52
N LEU A 131 20.49 10.71 -2.24
CA LEU A 131 19.53 11.48 -1.42
C LEU A 131 18.10 11.40 -1.96
N TRP A 132 17.91 11.60 -3.26
CA TRP A 132 16.58 11.57 -3.88
C TRP A 132 15.95 10.19 -3.88
N ASN A 133 16.72 9.12 -4.09
CA ASN A 133 16.23 7.75 -3.94
C ASN A 133 15.78 7.48 -2.50
N ARG A 134 16.50 7.99 -1.51
CA ARG A 134 16.11 7.88 -0.09
C ARG A 134 14.84 8.67 0.22
N ILE A 135 14.72 9.91 -0.26
CA ILE A 135 13.51 10.73 -0.12
C ILE A 135 12.30 10.03 -0.75
N VAL A 136 12.42 9.56 -2.00
CA VAL A 136 11.33 8.89 -2.70
C VAL A 136 10.95 7.58 -2.04
N THR A 137 11.93 6.77 -1.66
CA THR A 137 11.71 5.49 -0.97
C THR A 137 10.98 5.71 0.36
N LEU A 138 11.47 6.63 1.19
CA LEU A 138 10.84 6.99 2.46
C LEU A 138 9.41 7.51 2.26
N ALA A 139 9.19 8.38 1.27
CA ALA A 139 7.85 8.90 0.97
C ALA A 139 6.88 7.80 0.51
N VAL A 140 7.32 6.89 -0.37
CA VAL A 140 6.50 5.76 -0.83
C VAL A 140 6.14 4.85 0.34
N PHE A 141 7.09 4.46 1.18
CA PHE A 141 6.80 3.63 2.35
C PHE A 141 5.91 4.33 3.37
N ALA A 142 6.10 5.64 3.59
CA ALA A 142 5.24 6.44 4.48
C ALA A 142 3.80 6.50 3.96
N VAL A 143 3.59 6.74 2.66
CA VAL A 143 2.25 6.77 2.04
C VAL A 143 1.62 5.38 2.05
N LEU A 144 2.35 4.33 1.69
CA LEU A 144 1.81 2.97 1.65
C LEU A 144 1.46 2.47 3.04
N LEU A 145 2.40 2.49 3.99
CA LEU A 145 2.18 1.96 5.33
C LEU A 145 1.29 2.88 6.17
N GLY A 146 1.60 4.18 6.18
CA GLY A 146 0.82 5.18 6.92
C GLY A 146 -0.59 5.33 6.35
N GLY A 147 -0.73 5.46 5.04
CA GLY A 147 -2.04 5.54 4.37
C GLY A 147 -2.87 4.28 4.56
N MET A 148 -2.26 3.08 4.45
CA MET A 148 -2.96 1.82 4.73
C MET A 148 -3.40 1.72 6.19
N GLY A 149 -2.54 2.08 7.15
CA GLY A 149 -2.85 2.11 8.57
C GLY A 149 -4.01 3.06 8.91
N LEU A 150 -3.95 4.30 8.42
CA LEU A 150 -5.01 5.30 8.59
C LEU A 150 -6.32 4.86 7.92
N GLY A 151 -6.24 4.26 6.73
CA GLY A 151 -7.39 3.67 6.05
C GLY A 151 -8.06 2.59 6.89
N MET A 152 -7.28 1.67 7.46
CA MET A 152 -7.79 0.61 8.34
C MET A 152 -8.42 1.17 9.63
N ILE A 153 -7.86 2.23 10.22
CA ILE A 153 -8.47 2.94 11.35
C ILE A 153 -9.82 3.53 10.96
N PHE A 154 -9.88 4.23 9.82
CA PHE A 154 -11.12 4.82 9.31
C PHE A 154 -12.20 3.76 9.04
N PHE A 155 -11.85 2.64 8.41
CA PHE A 155 -12.77 1.51 8.23
C PHE A 155 -13.25 0.92 9.56
N SER A 156 -12.35 0.76 10.54
CA SER A 156 -12.68 0.24 11.87
C SER A 156 -13.63 1.17 12.63
N MET A 157 -13.35 2.48 12.61
CA MET A 157 -14.24 3.50 13.19
C MET A 157 -15.62 3.49 12.53
N ARG A 158 -15.69 3.33 11.21
CA ARG A 158 -16.98 3.20 10.49
C ARG A 158 -17.75 1.98 10.97
N ILE A 159 -17.11 0.81 11.07
CA ILE A 159 -17.76 -0.41 11.53
C ILE A 159 -18.24 -0.25 12.97
N TRP A 160 -17.42 0.36 13.84
CA TRP A 160 -17.79 0.60 15.23
C TRP A 160 -18.99 1.52 15.37
N ARG A 161 -19.03 2.63 14.61
CA ARG A 161 -20.20 3.52 14.54
C ARG A 161 -21.45 2.79 14.07
N VAL A 162 -21.35 1.98 13.02
CA VAL A 162 -22.48 1.18 12.54
C VAL A 162 -22.96 0.21 13.63
N LYS A 163 -22.06 -0.58 14.23
CA LYS A 163 -22.39 -1.52 15.32
C LYS A 163 -23.14 -0.85 16.47
N GLY A 164 -22.74 0.36 16.87
CA GLY A 164 -23.42 1.12 17.91
C GLY A 164 -24.84 1.57 17.52
N GLN A 165 -25.11 1.76 16.22
CA GLN A 165 -26.42 2.16 15.72
C GLN A 165 -27.38 0.97 15.52
N LEU A 166 -26.87 -0.24 15.23
CA LEU A 166 -27.70 -1.42 14.94
C LEU A 166 -28.64 -1.84 16.09
N LEU A 167 -28.31 -1.45 17.33
CA LEU A 167 -29.10 -1.79 18.52
C LEU A 167 -30.23 -0.80 18.79
N ARG A 168 -30.27 0.33 18.09
CA ARG A 168 -31.32 1.34 18.25
C ARG A 168 -32.39 1.09 17.20
N PRO A 169 -33.68 1.06 17.52
CA PRO A 169 -34.72 0.82 16.52
C PRO A 169 -34.62 1.83 15.36
N ALA A 170 -34.57 1.34 14.12
CA ALA A 170 -34.63 2.17 12.92
C ALA A 170 -35.37 1.46 11.78
N MET A 171 -35.75 2.21 10.74
CA MET A 171 -36.37 1.62 9.55
C MET A 171 -35.38 0.76 8.79
N LEU A 172 -35.85 -0.40 8.32
CA LEU A 172 -35.05 -1.33 7.52
C LEU A 172 -35.38 -1.17 6.04
N THR A 173 -34.36 -1.02 5.22
CA THR A 173 -34.51 -0.99 3.75
C THR A 173 -33.81 -2.20 3.15
N PRO A 174 -34.52 -3.09 2.43
CA PRO A 174 -33.91 -4.25 1.80
C PRO A 174 -32.97 -3.80 0.68
N VAL A 175 -31.77 -4.38 0.64
CA VAL A 175 -30.72 -4.05 -0.33
C VAL A 175 -30.07 -5.34 -0.83
N PRO A 176 -30.01 -5.57 -2.16
CA PRO A 176 -29.28 -6.69 -2.71
C PRO A 176 -27.77 -6.47 -2.54
N VAL A 177 -27.05 -7.51 -2.16
CA VAL A 177 -25.59 -7.47 -1.98
C VAL A 177 -24.92 -8.61 -2.73
N GLU A 178 -23.75 -8.32 -3.28
CA GLU A 178 -22.95 -9.29 -4.02
C GLU A 178 -22.01 -9.99 -3.04
N ILE A 179 -22.10 -11.31 -2.88
CA ILE A 179 -21.17 -12.09 -2.06
C ILE A 179 -19.86 -12.23 -2.84
N THR A 180 -18.76 -11.73 -2.27
CA THR A 180 -17.46 -11.69 -2.96
C THR A 180 -16.48 -12.73 -2.50
N ALA A 181 -16.59 -13.16 -1.25
CA ALA A 181 -15.77 -14.21 -0.69
C ALA A 181 -16.51 -14.83 0.50
N PHE A 182 -16.38 -16.14 0.66
CA PHE A 182 -16.84 -16.84 1.85
C PHE A 182 -15.84 -17.96 2.18
N ASP A 183 -15.77 -18.33 3.45
CA ASP A 183 -14.89 -19.41 3.94
C ASP A 183 -15.54 -20.03 5.18
N ARG A 184 -15.55 -21.36 5.27
CA ARG A 184 -16.11 -22.10 6.40
C ARG A 184 -14.99 -22.78 7.15
N LYS A 185 -14.69 -22.28 8.35
CA LYS A 185 -13.66 -22.85 9.23
C LYS A 185 -14.20 -23.08 10.63
N ARG A 186 -13.97 -24.27 11.16
CA ARG A 186 -14.35 -24.67 12.53
C ARG A 186 -15.83 -24.36 12.85
N GLY A 187 -16.74 -24.63 11.91
CA GLY A 187 -18.18 -24.41 12.09
C GLY A 187 -18.63 -22.94 12.04
N VAL A 188 -17.77 -22.02 11.59
CA VAL A 188 -18.12 -20.61 11.37
C VAL A 188 -17.99 -20.27 9.89
N LEU A 189 -19.08 -19.76 9.31
CA LEU A 189 -19.11 -19.25 7.95
C LEU A 189 -18.74 -17.76 7.98
N SER A 190 -17.59 -17.42 7.42
CA SER A 190 -17.13 -16.04 7.21
C SER A 190 -17.57 -15.57 5.84
N ILE A 191 -18.22 -14.41 5.73
CA ILE A 191 -18.74 -13.89 4.46
C ILE A 191 -18.32 -12.44 4.28
N THR A 192 -17.73 -12.14 3.13
CA THR A 192 -17.47 -10.79 2.64
C THR A 192 -18.41 -10.48 1.48
N TYR A 193 -19.08 -9.35 1.56
CA TYR A 193 -20.07 -8.92 0.58
C TYR A 193 -19.97 -7.42 0.32
N ASN A 194 -20.49 -6.95 -0.80
CA ASN A 194 -20.54 -5.53 -1.14
C ASN A 194 -21.90 -5.10 -1.69
N ASP A 195 -22.20 -3.81 -1.62
CA ASP A 195 -23.47 -3.21 -2.07
C ASP A 195 -23.38 -2.56 -3.45
N LYS A 196 -22.51 -3.07 -4.35
CA LYS A 196 -22.33 -2.50 -5.71
C LYS A 196 -23.58 -2.58 -6.58
N ILE A 197 -24.47 -3.52 -6.28
CA ILE A 197 -25.73 -3.76 -7.01
C ILE A 197 -26.94 -3.11 -6.33
N ALA A 198 -26.72 -2.42 -5.20
CA ALA A 198 -27.75 -1.66 -4.51
C ALA A 198 -28.20 -0.46 -5.36
N ASN A 199 -29.39 0.08 -5.09
CA ASN A 199 -29.91 1.26 -5.80
C ASN A 199 -28.99 2.48 -5.66
N ASP A 200 -28.37 2.66 -4.49
CA ASP A 200 -27.45 3.75 -4.19
C ASP A 200 -25.99 3.48 -4.59
N LYS A 201 -25.67 2.24 -5.00
CA LYS A 201 -24.39 1.80 -5.59
C LYS A 201 -23.14 2.27 -4.82
N THR A 202 -23.17 2.28 -3.49
CA THR A 202 -22.05 2.84 -2.71
C THR A 202 -20.74 2.06 -2.86
N GLY A 203 -20.82 0.79 -3.26
CA GLY A 203 -19.69 -0.09 -3.50
C GLY A 203 -18.92 -0.50 -2.25
N ARG A 204 -19.48 -0.25 -1.05
CA ARG A 204 -18.87 -0.54 0.24
C ARG A 204 -18.89 -2.04 0.51
N SER A 205 -17.78 -2.52 1.06
CA SER A 205 -17.65 -3.91 1.51
C SER A 205 -17.98 -4.03 2.99
N ALA A 206 -18.68 -5.09 3.35
CA ALA A 206 -18.94 -5.50 4.73
C ALA A 206 -18.51 -6.96 4.94
N TYR A 207 -18.25 -7.31 6.19
CA TYR A 207 -17.83 -8.63 6.63
C TYR A 207 -18.73 -9.11 7.75
N THR A 208 -19.13 -10.37 7.70
CA THR A 208 -19.93 -11.00 8.75
C THR A 208 -19.45 -12.42 9.02
N ARG A 209 -19.78 -12.91 10.22
CA ARG A 209 -19.63 -14.31 10.59
C ARG A 209 -21.01 -14.86 10.95
N MET A 210 -21.27 -16.08 10.49
CA MET A 210 -22.47 -16.85 10.78
C MET A 210 -22.06 -18.14 11.49
N LYS A 211 -22.75 -18.48 12.58
CA LYS A 211 -22.50 -19.71 13.35
C LYS A 211 -23.00 -20.93 12.60
N SER A 212 -22.68 -22.12 13.10
CA SER A 212 -23.22 -23.38 12.56
C SER A 212 -24.76 -23.34 12.56
N GLY A 213 -25.36 -23.56 11.39
CA GLY A 213 -26.81 -23.49 11.17
C GLY A 213 -27.37 -22.10 10.88
N GLU A 214 -26.54 -21.05 10.84
CA GLU A 214 -26.88 -19.76 10.25
C GLU A 214 -26.36 -19.75 8.80
N GLU A 215 -27.26 -19.73 7.81
CA GLU A 215 -26.91 -19.62 6.40
C GLU A 215 -27.39 -18.28 5.84
N PRO A 216 -26.70 -17.68 4.86
CA PRO A 216 -27.11 -16.40 4.29
C PRO A 216 -28.39 -16.55 3.45
N LEU A 217 -29.26 -15.54 3.51
CA LEU A 217 -30.43 -15.48 2.63
C LEU A 217 -30.00 -15.13 1.20
N ILE A 218 -29.91 -16.14 0.34
CA ILE A 218 -29.56 -15.99 -1.08
C ILE A 218 -30.84 -15.79 -1.91
N VAL A 219 -30.84 -14.77 -2.77
CA VAL A 219 -32.00 -14.39 -3.60
C VAL A 219 -31.76 -14.54 -5.09
N GLY A 220 -30.63 -15.14 -5.46
CA GLY A 220 -30.29 -15.50 -6.82
C GLY A 220 -28.80 -15.38 -7.10
N GLU A 221 -28.48 -15.31 -8.39
CA GLU A 221 -27.12 -15.18 -8.87
C GLU A 221 -27.05 -14.05 -9.92
N ALA A 222 -25.98 -13.27 -9.89
CA ALA A 222 -25.69 -12.29 -10.93
C ALA A 222 -24.23 -12.37 -11.35
N LYS A 223 -24.01 -12.56 -12.66
CA LYS A 223 -22.67 -12.62 -13.26
C LYS A 223 -21.76 -13.66 -12.60
N GLY A 224 -22.25 -14.82 -12.16
CA GLY A 224 -21.44 -15.80 -11.44
C GLY A 224 -21.19 -15.48 -9.97
N LYS A 225 -21.85 -14.50 -9.33
CA LYS A 225 -21.81 -14.34 -7.86
C LYS A 225 -23.18 -14.60 -7.28
N ALA A 226 -23.21 -15.33 -6.16
CA ALA A 226 -24.37 -15.38 -5.29
C ALA A 226 -24.77 -13.97 -4.84
N ILE A 227 -26.05 -13.68 -4.95
CA ILE A 227 -26.67 -12.43 -4.51
C ILE A 227 -27.36 -12.71 -3.18
N GLY A 228 -26.81 -12.14 -2.12
CA GLY A 228 -27.43 -12.16 -0.81
C GLY A 228 -28.43 -11.03 -0.65
N LEU A 229 -29.39 -11.21 0.25
CA LEU A 229 -30.26 -10.14 0.70
C LEU A 229 -29.75 -9.55 2.01
N ALA A 230 -29.55 -8.25 2.02
CA ALA A 230 -29.16 -7.49 3.20
C ALA A 230 -30.20 -6.41 3.51
N VAL A 231 -30.07 -5.78 4.68
CA VAL A 231 -30.86 -4.61 5.07
C VAL A 231 -29.96 -3.44 5.44
N ARG A 232 -30.28 -2.23 4.96
CA ARG A 232 -29.78 -0.99 5.56
C ARG A 232 -30.64 -0.65 6.77
N HIS A 233 -29.98 -0.21 7.83
CA HIS A 233 -30.63 0.10 9.10
C HIS A 233 -30.58 1.62 9.35
N GLY A 234 -31.70 2.29 9.10
CA GLY A 234 -31.74 3.76 9.04
C GLY A 234 -30.73 4.29 8.02
N ASN A 235 -29.87 5.23 8.46
CA ASN A 235 -28.83 5.82 7.63
C ASN A 235 -27.44 5.20 7.86
N THR A 236 -27.36 3.93 8.26
CA THR A 236 -26.07 3.26 8.49
C THR A 236 -25.28 3.10 7.20
N ALA A 237 -23.96 3.23 7.32
CA ALA A 237 -23.05 3.20 6.18
C ALA A 237 -22.90 1.80 5.55
N LEU A 238 -23.18 0.73 6.29
CA LEU A 238 -22.96 -0.66 5.87
C LEU A 238 -24.29 -1.44 6.01
N PRO A 239 -24.69 -2.20 4.98
CA PRO A 239 -25.85 -3.08 5.08
C PRO A 239 -25.50 -4.33 5.91
N VAL A 240 -26.52 -4.93 6.51
CA VAL A 240 -26.45 -6.17 7.30
C VAL A 240 -26.99 -7.33 6.47
N LEU A 241 -26.14 -8.28 6.10
CA LEU A 241 -26.57 -9.52 5.42
C LEU A 241 -27.54 -10.30 6.31
N LEU A 242 -28.69 -10.70 5.76
CA LEU A 242 -29.69 -11.50 6.46
C LEU A 242 -29.33 -12.98 6.42
N ASP A 243 -29.76 -13.71 7.46
CA ASP A 243 -29.80 -15.17 7.42
C ASP A 243 -31.11 -15.67 6.82
N ASP A 244 -31.10 -16.90 6.31
CA ASP A 244 -32.23 -17.59 5.68
C ASP A 244 -33.47 -17.70 6.57
N ARG A 245 -33.30 -17.63 7.89
CA ARG A 245 -34.37 -17.68 8.89
C ARG A 245 -34.73 -16.32 9.48
N LEU A 246 -34.13 -15.22 9.00
CA LEU A 246 -34.29 -13.86 9.51
C LEU A 246 -34.10 -13.71 11.04
N GLN A 247 -33.28 -14.55 11.67
CA GLN A 247 -32.98 -14.50 13.10
C GLN A 247 -32.12 -13.29 13.49
N ARG A 248 -31.47 -12.66 12.53
CA ARG A 248 -30.69 -11.42 12.70
C ARG A 248 -31.53 -10.16 12.87
N VAL A 249 -32.84 -10.25 12.65
CA VAL A 249 -33.79 -9.13 12.73
C VAL A 249 -34.79 -9.39 13.85
N GLU A 250 -35.09 -8.37 14.65
CA GLU A 250 -36.06 -8.47 15.75
C GLU A 250 -37.52 -8.41 15.24
N LEU A 251 -37.94 -9.49 14.58
CA LEU A 251 -39.31 -9.71 14.09
C LEU A 251 -40.10 -10.59 15.06
N THR A 252 -41.42 -10.35 15.14
CA THR A 252 -42.35 -11.34 15.71
C THR A 252 -42.43 -12.57 14.81
N ASP A 253 -42.93 -13.69 15.32
CA ASP A 253 -43.05 -14.91 14.52
C ASP A 253 -44.03 -14.75 13.35
N ASP A 254 -45.11 -13.97 13.53
CA ASP A 254 -46.04 -13.62 12.47
C ASP A 254 -45.38 -12.75 11.39
N GLU A 255 -44.64 -11.71 11.79
CA GLU A 255 -43.90 -10.84 10.87
C GLU A 255 -42.83 -11.63 10.10
N ARG A 256 -42.13 -12.55 10.78
CA ARG A 256 -41.10 -13.40 10.16
C ARG A 256 -41.70 -14.34 9.13
N THR A 257 -42.84 -14.97 9.46
CA THR A 257 -43.54 -15.89 8.54
C THR A 257 -44.04 -15.13 7.31
N ALA A 258 -44.62 -13.94 7.50
CA ALA A 258 -45.05 -13.08 6.39
C ALA A 258 -43.87 -12.62 5.52
N ALA A 259 -42.73 -12.31 6.13
CA ALA A 259 -41.52 -11.87 5.42
C ALA A 259 -40.88 -13.01 4.59
N LEU A 260 -40.92 -14.25 5.07
CA LEU A 260 -40.35 -15.43 4.40
C LEU A 260 -41.27 -16.08 3.37
N ALA A 261 -42.58 -15.81 3.42
CA ALA A 261 -43.56 -16.39 2.49
C ALA A 261 -43.18 -16.27 1.00
N PRO A 262 -42.61 -15.15 0.50
CA PRO A 262 -42.16 -15.04 -0.90
C PRO A 262 -41.01 -15.99 -1.28
N PHE A 263 -40.24 -16.49 -0.31
CA PHE A 263 -39.07 -17.33 -0.52
C PHE A 263 -39.35 -18.82 -0.33
N ALA A 264 -40.40 -19.18 0.42
CA ALA A 264 -40.77 -20.58 0.70
C ALA A 264 -41.05 -21.39 -0.58
N TYR A 265 -41.65 -20.76 -1.60
CA TYR A 265 -41.95 -21.41 -2.89
C TYR A 265 -40.71 -21.70 -3.76
N GLN A 266 -39.63 -20.92 -3.62
CA GLN A 266 -38.39 -21.17 -4.36
C GLN A 266 -37.57 -22.31 -3.75
N GLN A 267 -37.62 -22.48 -2.43
CA GLN A 267 -36.86 -23.50 -1.72
C GLN A 267 -37.41 -24.92 -1.96
N GLU A 268 -38.70 -25.07 -2.31
CA GLU A 268 -39.28 -26.35 -2.73
C GLU A 268 -38.97 -26.72 -4.18
N SER A 269 -38.75 -25.74 -5.07
CA SER A 269 -38.32 -25.98 -6.46
C SER A 269 -36.83 -26.35 -6.59
N ASP A 270 -36.00 -25.93 -5.63
CA ASP A 270 -34.54 -26.18 -5.62
C ASP A 270 -34.13 -27.39 -4.77
N ARG A 271 -35.09 -28.11 -4.16
CA ARG A 271 -34.82 -29.25 -3.24
C ARG A 271 -34.08 -30.44 -3.89
N ASP A 272 -34.06 -30.54 -5.21
CA ASP A 272 -33.32 -31.57 -5.96
C ASP A 272 -31.87 -31.19 -6.30
N ALA A 273 -31.42 -29.97 -5.98
CA ALA A 273 -30.05 -29.55 -6.17
C ALA A 273 -29.40 -29.29 -4.79
N PRO A 274 -28.37 -30.06 -4.38
CA PRO A 274 -27.57 -29.64 -3.25
C PRO A 274 -26.90 -28.32 -3.66
N VAL A 275 -27.28 -27.21 -3.02
CA VAL A 275 -26.55 -25.93 -3.12
C VAL A 275 -25.23 -26.09 -2.35
N LEU A 276 -24.37 -26.95 -2.87
CA LEU A 276 -22.95 -26.93 -2.61
C LEU A 276 -22.46 -25.64 -3.23
N ILE A 277 -22.26 -24.63 -2.39
CA ILE A 277 -21.62 -23.39 -2.78
C ILE A 277 -20.20 -23.76 -3.19
N GLU A 278 -20.01 -24.08 -4.47
CA GLU A 278 -18.70 -24.31 -5.06
C GLU A 278 -17.80 -23.11 -4.74
N GLU A 279 -16.56 -23.38 -4.33
CA GLU A 279 -15.51 -22.37 -4.22
C GLU A 279 -15.25 -21.76 -5.59
N GLN A 280 -16.07 -20.79 -5.99
CA GLN A 280 -15.88 -20.14 -7.26
C GLN A 280 -14.80 -19.06 -7.10
N LYS A 281 -13.56 -19.48 -7.39
CA LYS A 281 -12.41 -18.60 -7.59
C LYS A 281 -12.74 -17.58 -8.69
N LYS A 282 -13.17 -16.40 -8.28
CA LYS A 282 -13.38 -15.30 -9.22
C LYS A 282 -12.08 -14.67 -9.67
N THR A 283 -11.67 -15.02 -10.87
CA THR A 283 -10.73 -14.23 -11.65
C THR A 283 -11.52 -13.06 -12.26
N VAL A 284 -11.14 -11.82 -11.94
CA VAL A 284 -11.50 -10.69 -12.81
C VAL A 284 -10.97 -11.06 -14.20
N SER A 285 -11.76 -10.80 -15.26
CA SER A 285 -11.38 -11.06 -16.65
C SER A 285 -9.89 -10.74 -16.83
N ILE A 286 -9.11 -11.80 -17.07
CA ILE A 286 -7.65 -11.75 -17.14
C ILE A 286 -7.22 -10.63 -18.08
N TRP A 287 -7.99 -10.42 -19.16
CA TRP A 287 -7.76 -9.38 -20.15
C TRP A 287 -7.90 -7.94 -19.61
N LYS A 288 -8.91 -7.65 -18.77
CA LYS A 288 -9.02 -6.34 -18.11
C LYS A 288 -7.90 -6.11 -17.09
N ARG A 289 -7.49 -7.15 -16.35
CA ARG A 289 -6.32 -7.07 -15.45
C ARG A 289 -5.04 -6.82 -16.24
N LEU A 290 -4.88 -7.50 -17.36
CA LEU A 290 -3.73 -7.41 -18.23
C LEU A 290 -3.64 -6.04 -18.91
N GLN A 291 -4.77 -5.50 -19.38
CA GLN A 291 -4.83 -4.14 -19.94
C GLN A 291 -4.50 -3.08 -18.90
N LEU A 292 -5.03 -3.18 -17.68
CA LEU A 292 -4.70 -2.27 -16.58
C LEU A 292 -3.23 -2.39 -16.18
N PHE A 293 -2.71 -3.61 -16.11
CA PHE A 293 -1.32 -3.88 -15.80
C PHE A 293 -0.38 -3.30 -16.86
N PHE A 294 -0.60 -3.58 -18.15
CA PHE A 294 0.22 -3.04 -19.23
C PHE A 294 0.05 -1.52 -19.38
N GLY A 295 -1.15 -0.97 -19.12
CA GLY A 295 -1.36 0.48 -19.13
C GLY A 295 -0.56 1.18 -18.03
N VAL A 296 -0.57 0.64 -16.80
CA VAL A 296 0.25 1.15 -15.69
C VAL A 296 1.73 0.94 -15.98
N LEU A 297 2.13 -0.23 -16.49
CA LEU A 297 3.51 -0.52 -16.87
C LEU A 297 4.03 0.46 -17.94
N LEU A 298 3.24 0.72 -18.98
CA LEU A 298 3.59 1.67 -20.02
C LEU A 298 3.77 3.08 -19.45
N LEU A 299 2.88 3.51 -18.55
CA LEU A 299 2.98 4.82 -17.90
C LEU A 299 4.27 4.91 -17.05
N ILE A 300 4.60 3.86 -16.29
CA ILE A 300 5.85 3.77 -15.54
C ILE A 300 7.04 3.84 -16.49
N VAL A 301 7.06 3.04 -17.56
CA VAL A 301 8.17 3.03 -18.54
C VAL A 301 8.34 4.40 -19.19
N VAL A 302 7.26 5.04 -19.65
CA VAL A 302 7.31 6.39 -20.23
C VAL A 302 7.82 7.41 -19.20
N GLY A 303 7.37 7.31 -17.95
CA GLY A 303 7.85 8.18 -16.86
C GLY A 303 9.34 8.00 -16.58
N VAL A 304 9.80 6.74 -16.46
CA VAL A 304 11.20 6.39 -16.18
C VAL A 304 12.10 6.81 -17.34
N VAL A 305 11.75 6.49 -18.58
CA VAL A 305 12.53 6.86 -19.76
C VAL A 305 12.53 8.37 -19.98
N GLY A 306 11.39 9.04 -19.78
CA GLY A 306 11.29 10.49 -19.88
C GLY A 306 12.14 11.21 -18.84
N PHE A 307 12.11 10.73 -17.59
CA PHE A 307 12.98 11.23 -16.53
C PHE A 307 14.46 10.95 -16.82
N TRP A 308 14.81 9.75 -17.29
CA TRP A 308 16.18 9.41 -17.68
C TRP A 308 16.71 10.31 -18.80
N LEU A 309 15.92 10.54 -19.84
CA LEU A 309 16.26 11.47 -20.92
C LEU A 309 16.52 12.87 -20.37
N TRP A 310 15.61 13.38 -19.54
CA TRP A 310 15.80 14.67 -18.87
C TRP A 310 17.07 14.70 -18.02
N TYR A 311 17.38 13.63 -17.30
CA TYR A 311 18.59 13.52 -16.48
C TYR A 311 19.85 13.65 -17.35
N VAL A 312 20.01 12.78 -18.36
CA VAL A 312 21.24 12.75 -19.18
C VAL A 312 21.42 13.98 -20.06
N THR A 313 20.35 14.65 -20.49
CA THR A 313 20.44 15.83 -21.38
C THR A 313 20.32 17.17 -20.68
N THR A 314 19.60 17.25 -19.56
CA THR A 314 19.12 18.54 -19.03
C THR A 314 19.40 18.74 -17.53
N SER A 315 19.61 17.67 -16.74
CA SER A 315 19.89 17.80 -15.29
C SER A 315 20.98 18.84 -14.99
N PRO A 316 20.83 19.67 -13.95
CA PRO A 316 21.85 20.64 -13.54
C PRO A 316 23.08 19.99 -12.87
N THR A 317 23.01 18.70 -12.54
CA THR A 317 24.11 17.94 -11.91
C THR A 317 24.23 16.53 -12.50
N ALA A 318 25.46 16.01 -12.56
CA ALA A 318 25.71 14.61 -12.89
C ALA A 318 25.31 13.65 -11.75
N PHE A 319 25.34 14.12 -10.50
CA PHE A 319 25.15 13.34 -9.29
C PHE A 319 23.69 13.38 -8.81
N GLN A 320 22.80 12.71 -9.54
CA GLN A 320 21.38 12.68 -9.20
C GLN A 320 20.77 11.29 -9.36
N SER A 321 20.49 10.63 -8.24
CA SER A 321 19.62 9.45 -8.19
C SER A 321 18.14 9.89 -8.29
N PRO A 322 17.23 9.08 -8.89
CA PRO A 322 17.45 7.78 -9.52
C PRO A 322 18.02 7.86 -10.94
N GLY A 323 18.39 9.05 -11.43
CA GLY A 323 18.87 9.24 -12.82
C GLY A 323 20.12 8.42 -13.12
N MET A 324 21.10 8.47 -12.22
CA MET A 324 22.30 7.63 -12.25
C MET A 324 21.96 6.14 -12.29
N ASP A 325 21.08 5.69 -11.38
CA ASP A 325 20.69 4.28 -11.25
C ASP A 325 19.99 3.78 -12.53
N ILE A 326 19.06 4.58 -13.05
CA ILE A 326 18.36 4.26 -14.29
C ILE A 326 19.35 4.20 -15.45
N ASN A 327 20.29 5.15 -15.53
CA ASN A 327 21.32 5.13 -16.57
C ASN A 327 22.22 3.89 -16.46
N ASN A 328 22.63 3.52 -15.25
CA ASN A 328 23.42 2.31 -14.98
C ASN A 328 22.69 1.03 -15.39
N LEU A 329 21.37 0.98 -15.22
CA LEU A 329 20.54 -0.15 -15.65
C LEU A 329 20.26 -0.20 -17.17
N MET A 330 20.57 0.87 -17.92
CA MET A 330 20.32 0.88 -19.37
C MET A 330 21.18 -0.15 -20.11
N PRO A 331 20.67 -0.74 -21.21
CA PRO A 331 21.49 -1.53 -22.12
C PRO A 331 22.76 -0.77 -22.53
N ALA A 332 23.89 -1.47 -22.67
CA ALA A 332 25.20 -0.86 -22.86
C ALA A 332 25.23 0.31 -23.89
N PRO A 333 24.62 0.23 -25.09
CA PRO A 333 24.63 1.35 -26.03
C PRO A 333 23.91 2.61 -25.53
N LEU A 334 22.83 2.44 -24.77
CA LEU A 334 22.08 3.57 -24.20
C LEU A 334 22.79 4.15 -22.99
N ASN A 335 23.40 3.30 -22.15
CA ASN A 335 24.20 3.74 -21.02
C ASN A 335 25.42 4.55 -21.49
N GLU A 336 26.17 4.06 -22.47
CA GLU A 336 27.31 4.78 -23.07
C GLU A 336 26.87 6.13 -23.62
N TRP A 337 25.80 6.16 -24.42
CA TRP A 337 25.26 7.41 -24.95
C TRP A 337 24.83 8.39 -23.83
N GLY A 338 24.19 7.89 -22.78
CA GLY A 338 23.80 8.69 -21.62
C GLY A 338 25.02 9.29 -20.90
N CYS A 339 26.06 8.48 -20.70
CA CYS A 339 27.33 8.92 -20.13
C CYS A 339 28.02 9.98 -21.00
N GLU A 340 27.99 9.85 -22.33
CA GLU A 340 28.51 10.89 -23.23
C GLU A 340 27.76 12.22 -23.10
N GLN A 341 26.43 12.21 -22.97
CA GLN A 341 25.66 13.45 -22.80
C GLN A 341 25.96 14.14 -21.47
N LEU A 342 26.19 13.36 -20.41
CA LEU A 342 26.63 13.87 -19.11
C LEU A 342 28.06 14.43 -19.20
N LYS A 343 28.99 13.68 -19.80
CA LYS A 343 30.42 14.06 -19.97
C LYS A 343 30.58 15.36 -20.75
N LYS A 344 29.74 15.63 -21.75
CA LYS A 344 29.74 16.92 -22.47
C LYS A 344 29.53 18.13 -21.57
N ARG A 345 28.83 17.96 -20.45
CA ARG A 345 28.46 19.04 -19.54
C ARG A 345 29.30 19.05 -18.27
N PHE A 346 29.67 17.87 -17.77
CA PHE A 346 30.34 17.68 -16.48
C PHE A 346 31.72 17.02 -16.59
N GLY A 347 32.31 16.94 -17.79
CA GLY A 347 33.55 16.20 -18.02
C GLY A 347 34.81 16.72 -17.30
N GLN A 348 34.71 17.85 -16.60
CA GLN A 348 35.76 18.37 -15.71
C GLN A 348 35.60 17.90 -14.25
N GLU A 349 34.45 17.30 -13.92
CA GLU A 349 34.15 16.68 -12.63
C GLU A 349 34.42 15.18 -12.70
N ARG A 350 34.45 14.50 -11.54
CA ARG A 350 34.48 13.03 -11.48
C ARG A 350 33.24 12.44 -12.17
N ALA A 351 33.34 11.22 -12.69
CA ALA A 351 32.21 10.59 -13.35
C ALA A 351 31.14 10.17 -12.32
N PRO A 352 29.84 10.34 -12.64
CA PRO A 352 28.77 9.85 -11.77
C PRO A 352 28.69 8.32 -11.83
N PHE A 353 28.09 7.74 -10.79
CA PHE A 353 27.81 6.31 -10.73
C PHE A 353 27.11 5.80 -12.00
N GLY A 354 27.57 4.66 -12.52
CA GLY A 354 27.14 4.09 -13.80
C GLY A 354 27.87 4.63 -15.04
N CYS A 355 28.71 5.66 -14.89
CA CYS A 355 29.56 6.23 -15.93
C CYS A 355 31.06 6.25 -15.59
N VAL A 356 31.43 5.72 -14.43
CA VAL A 356 32.82 5.58 -13.99
C VAL A 356 33.57 4.48 -14.76
N ALA A 357 34.86 4.69 -14.96
CA ALA A 357 35.82 3.68 -15.41
C ALA A 357 36.29 2.80 -14.23
N ASP A 358 37.22 1.88 -14.48
CA ASP A 358 37.71 0.92 -13.48
C ASP A 358 38.44 1.59 -12.29
N ASP A 359 38.80 2.87 -12.43
CA ASP A 359 39.40 3.69 -11.37
C ASP A 359 38.38 4.43 -10.50
N TYR A 360 37.08 4.15 -10.70
CA TYR A 360 35.92 4.66 -9.96
C TYR A 360 35.73 6.19 -9.97
N THR A 361 36.64 6.92 -10.62
CA THR A 361 36.68 8.39 -10.66
C THR A 361 36.61 8.94 -12.08
N SER A 362 37.29 8.31 -13.04
CA SER A 362 37.36 8.80 -14.41
C SER A 362 36.11 8.43 -15.21
N TRP A 363 35.82 9.22 -16.23
CA TRP A 363 34.76 8.91 -17.19
C TRP A 363 35.18 7.77 -18.10
N LYS A 364 34.32 6.75 -18.23
CA LYS A 364 34.49 5.70 -19.24
C LYS A 364 34.33 6.20 -20.69
#